data_AF-A0A6G1KJL2-F1
#
_entry.id   AF-A0A6G1KJL2-F1
#
_cell.length_a   1.000
_cell.length_b   1.000
_cell.length_c   1.000
_cell.angle_alpha   90.00
_cell.angle_beta   90.00
_cell.angle_gamma   90.00
#
_symmetry.space_group_name_H-M   'P 1'
#
loop_
_entity.id
_entity.type
_entity.pdbx_description
1 polymer ?
#
loop_
_entity_poly.entity_id
_entity_poly.type
_entity_poly.pdbx_seq_one_letter_code
_entity_poly.pdbx_strand_id
1 'polypeptide(L)' 'ETSHHTSKESCWIILHDFVYDVTELLDSHPGGKQIILKHAGYDATEVFEHFHSADTLEKHLKP' A
#
# COMPACT_ATOMS: atom_id res chain seq x y z
N GLU A 1 4.05 14.88 -4.32
CA GLU A 1 4.84 13.64 -4.39
C GLU A 1 3.98 12.38 -4.58
N THR A 2 3.30 11.83 -3.56
CA THR A 2 2.55 10.55 -3.66
C THR A 2 1.50 10.47 -4.77
N SER A 3 0.82 11.58 -5.09
CA SER A 3 -0.19 11.67 -6.16
C SER A 3 0.32 11.34 -7.57
N HIS A 4 1.64 11.25 -7.77
CA HIS A 4 2.26 10.83 -9.03
C HIS A 4 2.52 9.32 -9.11
N HIS A 5 2.38 8.59 -7.99
CA HIS A 5 2.68 7.17 -7.86
C HIS A 5 1.38 6.36 -7.78
N THR A 6 0.60 6.40 -8.87
CA THR A 6 -0.77 5.86 -8.95
C THR A 6 -0.93 4.71 -9.96
N SER A 7 0.17 4.15 -10.48
CA SER A 7 0.16 3.11 -11.52
C SER A 7 0.81 1.80 -11.06
N LYS A 8 0.68 0.74 -11.84
CA LYS A 8 1.29 -0.57 -11.52
C LYS A 8 2.83 -0.54 -11.57
N GLU A 9 3.40 0.40 -12.30
CA GLU A 9 4.85 0.61 -12.43
C GLU A 9 5.40 1.54 -11.34
N SER A 10 4.52 2.21 -10.60
CA SER A 10 4.86 3.21 -9.60
C SER A 10 3.66 3.40 -8.69
N CYS A 11 3.61 2.62 -7.61
CA CYS A 11 2.45 2.56 -6.71
C CYS A 11 2.87 2.83 -5.27
N TRP A 12 2.52 4.01 -4.77
CA TRP A 12 2.77 4.38 -3.37
C TRP A 12 1.45 4.52 -2.63
N ILE A 13 1.45 4.24 -1.33
CA ILE A 13 0.30 4.46 -0.44
C ILE A 13 0.75 5.14 0.83
N ILE A 14 -0.18 5.75 1.56
CA ILE A 14 0.07 6.31 2.88
C ILE A 14 -0.58 5.40 3.92
N LEU A 15 0.18 4.96 4.91
CA LEU A 15 -0.30 4.22 6.07
C LEU A 15 0.26 4.87 7.34
N HIS A 16 -0.62 5.29 8.25
CA HIS A 16 -0.27 5.97 9.50
C HIS A 16 0.67 7.17 9.28
N ASP A 17 0.36 8.03 8.31
CA ASP A 17 1.18 9.19 7.90
C ASP A 17 2.56 8.85 7.28
N PHE A 18 2.90 7.57 7.09
CA PHE A 18 4.12 7.14 6.38
C PHE A 18 3.82 6.76 4.94
N VAL A 19 4.72 7.14 4.04
CA VAL A 19 4.65 6.78 2.62
C VAL A 19 5.37 5.46 2.40
N TYR A 20 4.69 4.51 1.76
CA TYR A 20 5.25 3.20 1.39
C TYR A 20 5.22 3.03 -0.12
N ASP A 21 6.37 2.66 -0.69
CA ASP A 21 6.43 2.10 -2.03
C ASP A 21 6.01 0.64 -2.00
N VAL A 22 4.85 0.34 -2.59
CA VAL A 22 4.25 -0.99 -2.63
C VAL A 22 4.25 -1.59 -4.04
N THR A 23 5.03 -1.02 -4.96
CA THR A 23 5.08 -1.42 -6.37
C THR A 23 5.37 -2.92 -6.50
N GLU A 24 6.39 -3.42 -5.80
CA GLU A 24 6.78 -4.84 -5.81
C GLU A 24 5.79 -5.75 -5.04
N LEU A 25 4.97 -5.18 -4.15
CA LEU A 25 3.98 -5.92 -3.39
C LEU A 25 2.73 -6.25 -4.23
N LEU A 26 2.44 -5.47 -5.28
CA LEU A 26 1.21 -5.58 -6.04
C LEU A 26 0.92 -7.03 -6.48
N ASP A 27 1.89 -7.68 -7.12
CA ASP A 27 1.69 -9.03 -7.68
C ASP A 27 1.73 -10.15 -6.63
N SER A 28 2.22 -9.86 -5.42
CA SER A 28 2.28 -10.82 -4.30
C SER A 28 1.19 -10.59 -3.24
N HIS A 29 0.41 -9.51 -3.36
CA HIS A 29 -0.62 -9.17 -2.39
C HIS A 29 -1.76 -10.21 -2.39
N PRO A 30 -2.01 -10.92 -1.26
CA PRO A 30 -3.05 -11.96 -1.19
C PRO A 30 -4.47 -11.45 -1.47
N GLY A 31 -4.77 -10.19 -1.12
CA GLY A 31 -6.05 -9.53 -1.44
C GLY A 31 -6.17 -9.08 -2.90
N GLY A 32 -5.15 -9.33 -3.72
CA GLY A 32 -5.05 -8.92 -5.11
C GLY A 32 -4.55 -7.49 -5.29
N LYS A 33 -3.91 -7.19 -6.42
CA LYS A 33 -3.38 -5.84 -6.69
C LYS A 33 -4.42 -4.74 -6.86
N GLN A 34 -5.63 -5.09 -7.27
CA GLN A 34 -6.66 -4.09 -7.62
C GLN A 34 -7.07 -3.23 -6.42
N ILE A 35 -7.07 -3.80 -5.20
CA ILE A 35 -7.42 -3.03 -4.00
C ILE A 35 -6.34 -2.03 -3.62
N ILE A 36 -5.06 -2.37 -3.83
CA ILE A 36 -3.93 -1.46 -3.62
C ILE A 36 -3.96 -0.35 -4.67
N LEU A 37 -4.11 -0.70 -5.96
CA LEU A 37 -4.16 0.28 -7.05
C LEU A 37 -5.30 1.28 -6.90
N LYS A 38 -6.44 0.86 -6.33
CA LYS A 38 -7.56 1.76 -6.03
C LYS A 38 -7.19 2.86 -5.02
N HIS A 39 -6.22 2.62 -4.15
CA HIS A 39 -5.76 3.56 -3.12
C HIS A 39 -4.36 4.11 -3.43
N ALA A 40 -3.81 3.86 -4.62
CA ALA A 40 -2.50 4.36 -4.99
C ALA A 40 -2.48 5.90 -5.01
N GLY A 41 -1.49 6.49 -4.37
CA GLY A 41 -1.33 7.91 -4.13
C GLY A 41 -2.15 8.48 -2.96
N TYR A 42 -2.91 7.65 -2.25
CA TYR A 42 -3.82 8.06 -1.17
C TYR A 42 -3.51 7.37 0.16
N ASP A 43 -4.14 7.88 1.23
CA ASP A 43 -4.17 7.24 2.53
C ASP A 43 -5.07 6.01 2.51
N ALA A 44 -4.49 4.88 2.88
CA ALA A 44 -5.13 3.58 2.94
C ALA A 44 -5.18 3.02 4.38
N THR A 45 -4.94 3.84 5.40
CA THR A 45 -4.83 3.41 6.80
C THR A 45 -6.08 2.69 7.28
N GLU A 46 -7.26 3.32 7.11
CA GLU A 46 -8.53 2.74 7.58
C GLU A 46 -8.82 1.39 6.90
N VAL A 47 -8.63 1.30 5.58
CA VAL A 47 -8.86 0.05 4.86
C VAL A 47 -7.81 -0.99 5.23
N PHE A 48 -6.56 -0.60 5.47
CA PHE A 48 -5.51 -1.51 5.88
C PHE A 48 -5.82 -2.14 7.24
N GLU A 49 -6.14 -1.33 8.26
CA GLU A 49 -6.46 -1.78 9.62
C GLU A 49 -7.70 -2.68 9.69
N HIS A 50 -8.65 -2.49 8.78
CA HIS A 50 -9.85 -3.33 8.73
C HIS A 50 -9.54 -4.78 8.32
N PHE A 51 -8.53 -4.99 7.47
CA PHE A 51 -8.23 -6.30 6.89
C PHE A 51 -6.91 -6.92 7.38
N HIS A 52 -6.02 -6.12 7.98
CA HIS A 52 -4.68 -6.54 8.36
C HIS A 52 -4.37 -6.15 9.81
N SER A 53 -3.62 -7.02 10.48
CA SER A 53 -3.03 -6.71 11.79
C SER A 53 -1.77 -5.86 11.64
N ALA A 54 -1.46 -5.05 12.65
CA ALA A 54 -0.35 -4.10 12.63
C ALA A 54 1.03 -4.74 12.33
N ASP A 55 1.23 -6.00 12.73
CA ASP A 55 2.47 -6.75 12.45
C ASP A 55 2.67 -7.08 10.96
N THR A 56 1.63 -6.93 10.14
CA THR A 56 1.72 -7.14 8.68
C THR A 56 2.66 -6.13 8.04
N LEU A 57 2.69 -4.88 8.51
CA LEU A 57 3.59 -3.85 7.98
C LEU A 57 5.04 -4.24 8.22
N GLU A 58 5.41 -4.56 9.46
CA GLU A 58 6.79 -4.91 9.83
C GLU A 58 7.34 -6.11 9.07
N LYS A 59 6.46 -7.07 8.71
CA LYS A 59 6.85 -8.30 8.01
C LYS A 59 7.06 -8.10 6.51
N HIS A 60 6.31 -7.20 5.89
CA HIS A 60 6.22 -7.11 4.42
C HIS A 60 6.72 -5.79 3.86
N LEU A 61 6.68 -4.71 4.63
CA LEU A 61 7.11 -3.38 4.25
C LEU A 61 8.24 -2.94 5.19
N LYS A 62 9.46 -2.97 4.67
CA LYS A 62 10.59 -2.36 5.36
C LYS A 62 10.48 -0.84 5.22
N PRO A 63 10.91 -0.06 6.24
CA PRO A 63 11.10 1.38 6.07
C PRO A 63 12.13 1.69 4.97
#